data_AF-A0A849J909-F1
#
_entry.id   AF-A0A849J909-F1
#
_cell.length_a   1.000
_cell.length_b   1.000
_cell.length_c   1.000
_cell.angle_alpha   90.00
_cell.angle_beta   90.00
_cell.angle_gamma   90.00
#
_symmetry.space_group_name_H-M   'P 1'
#
loop_
_entity.id
_entity.type
_entity.pdbx_description
1 polymer ?
#
loop_
_entity_poly.entity_id
_entity_poly.type
_entity_poly.pdbx_seq_one_letter_code
_entity_poly.pdbx_strand_id
1 'polypeptide(L)'
;MIRDALEIAKKDLLIEVRSKVLLNQLLPFVAVVLILFGFAVGTENRTLVDISPGIFWVIAFLSALLAIQRSFSIEAENQAKDGLLAYGLEPGGIFLGKVASIFFECIVVEVFLGLGVVFVYGMRLNSVALLVVSAAFATLGVASVGTLFGALAAATKVRETLLPLLVLPSTAPVLLAVTKAWEDGISSRIGIGDPWLGLLVVFGLIYLAIGLVSFGSVLED
;
A
#
# COMPACT_ATOMS: atom_id res chain seq x y z
N MET A 1 21.08 -5.33 9.26
CA MET A 1 20.06 -4.68 8.40
C MET A 1 19.47 -5.54 7.26
N ILE A 2 20.15 -5.75 6.11
CA ILE A 2 19.49 -6.36 4.91
C ILE A 2 19.05 -7.81 5.15
N ARG A 3 19.88 -8.61 5.81
CA ARG A 3 19.54 -9.99 6.18
C ARG A 3 18.31 -10.02 7.09
N ASP A 4 18.26 -9.13 8.06
CA ASP A 4 17.17 -9.03 9.03
C ASP A 4 15.87 -8.63 8.32
N ALA A 5 15.94 -7.68 7.38
CA ALA A 5 14.81 -7.29 6.55
C ALA A 5 14.27 -8.47 5.73
N LEU A 6 15.16 -9.29 5.15
CA LEU A 6 14.73 -10.46 4.38
C LEU A 6 14.05 -11.52 5.25
N GLU A 7 14.57 -11.78 6.45
CA GLU A 7 13.96 -12.74 7.39
C GLU A 7 12.57 -12.26 7.84
N ILE A 8 12.42 -10.98 8.15
CA ILE A 8 11.13 -10.39 8.54
C ILE A 8 10.14 -10.42 7.38
N ALA A 9 10.55 -9.99 6.18
CA ALA A 9 9.70 -10.02 5.00
C ALA A 9 9.24 -11.46 4.67
N LYS A 10 10.16 -12.42 4.73
CA LYS A 10 9.86 -13.84 4.50
C LYS A 10 8.89 -14.39 5.54
N LYS A 11 9.10 -14.08 6.82
CA LYS A 11 8.21 -14.47 7.92
C LYS A 11 6.79 -13.96 7.67
N ASP A 12 6.64 -12.66 7.42
CA ASP A 12 5.34 -12.03 7.21
C ASP A 12 4.62 -12.57 5.97
N LEU A 13 5.32 -12.68 4.84
CA LEU A 13 4.74 -13.22 3.61
C LEU A 13 4.33 -14.70 3.75
N LEU A 14 5.09 -15.50 4.50
CA LEU A 14 4.71 -16.89 4.79
C LEU A 14 3.45 -16.96 5.66
N ILE A 15 3.31 -16.07 6.64
CA ILE A 15 2.10 -15.97 7.46
C ILE A 15 0.90 -15.61 6.57
N GLU A 16 1.06 -14.62 5.69
CA GLU A 16 0.02 -14.19 4.74
C GLU A 16 -0.45 -15.37 3.87
N VAL A 17 0.49 -16.01 3.16
CA VAL A 17 0.21 -17.13 2.26
C VAL A 17 -0.46 -18.30 2.99
N ARG A 18 -0.01 -18.65 4.21
CA ARG A 18 -0.58 -19.76 4.97
C ARG A 18 -1.97 -19.46 5.52
N SER A 19 -2.20 -18.23 5.94
CA SER A 19 -3.50 -17.80 6.45
C SER A 19 -4.55 -17.69 5.35
N LYS A 20 -4.12 -17.55 4.08
CA LYS A 20 -4.97 -17.35 2.90
C LYS A 20 -5.91 -16.14 3.02
N VAL A 21 -5.59 -15.18 3.90
CA VAL A 21 -6.46 -14.03 4.14
C VAL A 21 -6.49 -13.10 2.93
N LEU A 22 -5.34 -12.86 2.29
CA LEU A 22 -5.29 -12.18 1.00
C LEU A 22 -6.32 -12.74 -0.01
N LEU A 23 -6.32 -14.06 -0.21
CA LEU A 23 -7.22 -14.74 -1.16
C LEU A 23 -8.68 -14.79 -0.70
N ASN A 24 -8.93 -15.04 0.58
CA ASN A 24 -10.27 -15.32 1.10
C ASN A 24 -11.01 -14.07 1.61
N GLN A 25 -10.31 -12.97 1.88
CA GLN A 25 -10.91 -11.77 2.47
C GLN A 25 -10.60 -10.52 1.65
N LEU A 26 -9.32 -10.25 1.34
CA LEU A 26 -8.93 -9.02 0.66
C LEU A 26 -9.35 -9.00 -0.82
N LEU A 27 -9.10 -10.07 -1.59
CA LEU A 27 -9.51 -10.11 -3.00
C LEU A 27 -11.04 -10.03 -3.18
N PRO A 28 -11.88 -10.75 -2.39
CA PRO A 28 -13.32 -10.56 -2.43
C PRO A 28 -13.76 -9.14 -2.07
N PHE A 29 -13.14 -8.52 -1.06
CA PHE A 29 -13.40 -7.12 -0.71
C PHE A 29 -13.13 -6.19 -1.91
N VAL A 30 -11.95 -6.32 -2.51
CA VAL A 30 -11.54 -5.53 -3.69
C VAL A 30 -12.53 -5.73 -4.85
N ALA A 31 -12.91 -6.98 -5.15
CA ALA A 31 -13.84 -7.31 -6.22
C ALA A 31 -15.23 -6.69 -5.97
N VAL A 32 -15.76 -6.80 -4.75
CA VAL A 32 -17.05 -6.22 -4.37
C VAL A 32 -17.02 -4.70 -4.50
N VAL A 33 -15.99 -4.03 -3.96
CA VAL A 33 -15.91 -2.57 -4.03
C VAL A 33 -15.77 -2.09 -5.47
N LEU A 34 -14.98 -2.77 -6.30
CA LEU A 34 -14.88 -2.47 -7.74
C LEU A 34 -16.24 -2.59 -8.44
N ILE A 35 -16.98 -3.67 -8.18
CA ILE A 35 -18.31 -3.87 -8.76
C ILE A 35 -19.29 -2.79 -8.28
N LEU A 36 -19.27 -2.45 -6.99
CA LEU A 36 -20.13 -1.43 -6.41
C LEU A 36 -19.88 -0.05 -7.03
N PHE A 37 -18.62 0.35 -7.22
CA PHE A 37 -18.31 1.60 -7.92
C PHE A 37 -18.76 1.56 -9.38
N GLY A 38 -18.58 0.43 -10.07
CA GLY A 38 -19.08 0.25 -11.43
C GLY A 38 -20.59 0.48 -11.53
N PHE A 39 -21.37 -0.10 -10.61
CA PHE A 39 -22.81 0.12 -10.56
C PHE A 39 -23.21 1.53 -10.13
N ALA A 40 -22.50 2.13 -9.17
CA ALA A 40 -22.83 3.45 -8.63
C ALA A 40 -22.68 4.57 -9.68
N VAL A 41 -21.68 4.46 -10.56
CA VAL A 41 -21.44 5.44 -11.63
C VAL A 41 -22.40 5.22 -12.80
N GLY A 42 -22.86 3.99 -13.03
CA GLY A 42 -23.85 3.65 -14.03
C GLY A 42 -23.26 3.22 -15.38
N THR A 43 -24.10 3.08 -16.40
CA THR A 43 -23.75 2.47 -17.70
C THR A 43 -23.04 3.41 -18.68
N GLU A 44 -22.78 4.67 -18.29
CA GLU A 44 -22.04 5.60 -19.14
C GLU A 44 -20.54 5.30 -19.06
N ASN A 45 -20.08 4.40 -19.95
CA ASN A 45 -18.70 3.89 -19.98
C ASN A 45 -17.64 5.00 -20.05
N ARG A 46 -17.94 6.15 -20.66
CA ARG A 46 -16.98 7.26 -20.77
C ARG A 46 -16.69 7.89 -19.40
N THR A 47 -17.74 8.15 -18.63
CA THR A 47 -17.65 8.69 -17.27
C THR A 47 -16.92 7.71 -16.34
N LEU A 48 -17.20 6.41 -16.48
CA LEU A 48 -16.49 5.35 -15.75
C LEU A 48 -14.99 5.37 -16.01
N VAL A 49 -14.56 5.39 -17.28
CA VAL A 49 -13.13 5.39 -17.65
C VAL A 49 -12.40 6.61 -17.11
N ASP A 50 -13.03 7.80 -17.17
CA ASP A 50 -12.40 9.05 -16.75
C ASP A 50 -12.11 9.11 -15.24
N ILE A 51 -12.96 8.51 -14.39
CA ILE A 51 -12.78 8.50 -12.93
C ILE A 51 -12.12 7.22 -12.40
N SER A 52 -11.92 6.23 -13.26
CA SER A 52 -11.34 4.93 -12.90
C SER A 52 -9.99 5.01 -12.18
N PRO A 53 -9.05 5.93 -12.53
CA PRO A 53 -7.80 6.07 -11.77
C PRO A 53 -8.03 6.37 -10.30
N GLY A 54 -8.99 7.25 -10.00
CA GLY A 54 -9.36 7.60 -8.62
C GLY A 54 -10.00 6.42 -7.90
N ILE A 55 -10.93 5.71 -8.56
CA ILE A 55 -11.55 4.50 -8.00
C ILE A 55 -10.47 3.45 -7.68
N PHE A 56 -9.53 3.21 -8.61
CA PHE A 56 -8.44 2.27 -8.42
C PHE A 56 -7.63 2.60 -7.16
N TRP A 57 -7.16 3.84 -7.02
CA TRP A 57 -6.30 4.22 -5.91
C TRP A 57 -7.04 4.32 -4.57
N VAL A 58 -8.34 4.64 -4.56
CA VAL A 58 -9.16 4.53 -3.36
C VAL A 58 -9.27 3.10 -2.88
N ILE A 59 -9.54 2.15 -3.79
CA ILE A 59 -9.65 0.73 -3.43
C ILE A 59 -8.29 0.20 -2.97
N ALA A 60 -7.21 0.49 -3.71
CA ALA A 60 -5.86 0.11 -3.35
C ALA A 60 -5.46 0.64 -1.96
N PHE A 61 -5.78 1.89 -1.65
CA PHE A 61 -5.51 2.49 -0.35
C PHE A 61 -6.29 1.81 0.79
N LEU A 62 -7.59 1.56 0.61
CA LEU A 62 -8.40 0.85 1.61
C LEU A 62 -7.87 -0.56 1.85
N SER A 63 -7.47 -1.27 0.79
CA SER A 63 -6.82 -2.58 0.91
C SER A 63 -5.47 -2.51 1.63
N ALA A 64 -4.66 -1.49 1.35
CA ALA A 64 -3.40 -1.27 2.05
C ALA A 64 -3.63 -1.04 3.55
N LEU A 65 -4.63 -0.24 3.94
CA LEU A 65 -4.99 -0.04 5.35
C LEU A 65 -5.32 -1.36 6.06
N LEU A 66 -6.09 -2.23 5.42
CA LEU A 66 -6.43 -3.56 5.96
C LEU A 66 -5.18 -4.44 6.10
N ALA A 67 -4.32 -4.48 5.07
CA ALA A 67 -3.07 -5.23 5.09
C ALA A 67 -2.14 -4.75 6.22
N ILE A 68 -1.97 -3.43 6.36
CA ILE A 68 -1.17 -2.83 7.44
C ILE A 68 -1.75 -3.20 8.81
N GLN A 69 -3.04 -2.97 9.05
CA GLN A 69 -3.68 -3.26 10.34
C GLN A 69 -3.50 -4.72 10.74
N ARG A 70 -3.71 -5.63 9.78
CA ARG A 70 -3.55 -7.07 9.98
C ARG A 70 -2.10 -7.45 10.30
N SER A 71 -1.16 -6.92 9.54
CA SER A 71 0.27 -7.23 9.69
C SER A 71 0.78 -6.88 11.09
N PHE A 72 0.26 -5.81 11.70
CA PHE A 72 0.57 -5.43 13.08
C PHE A 72 -0.31 -6.09 14.14
N SER A 73 -1.57 -6.44 13.84
CA SER A 73 -2.45 -7.11 14.80
C SER A 73 -1.94 -8.51 15.14
N ILE A 74 -1.47 -9.26 14.14
CA ILE A 74 -0.90 -10.60 14.32
C ILE A 74 0.32 -10.57 15.23
N GLU A 75 1.19 -9.57 15.09
CA GLU A 75 2.38 -9.44 15.93
C GLU A 75 2.02 -9.01 17.36
N ALA A 76 1.06 -8.10 17.51
CA ALA A 76 0.59 -7.65 18.82
C ALA A 76 -0.07 -8.79 19.62
N GLU A 77 -0.88 -9.63 18.97
CA GLU A 77 -1.54 -10.78 19.61
C GLU A 77 -0.53 -11.85 20.09
N ASN A 78 0.60 -11.99 19.39
CA ASN A 78 1.63 -12.97 19.72
C ASN A 78 2.77 -12.40 20.58
N GLN A 79 2.66 -11.16 21.08
CA GLN A 79 3.74 -10.46 21.81
C GLN A 79 5.08 -10.50 21.06
N ALA A 80 5.03 -10.51 19.73
CA ALA A 80 6.21 -10.76 18.90
C ALA A 80 7.25 -9.63 19.00
N LYS A 81 6.82 -8.41 19.37
CA LYS A 81 7.69 -7.24 19.56
C LYS A 81 8.84 -7.55 20.53
N ASP A 82 8.53 -8.10 21.70
CA ASP A 82 9.53 -8.42 22.73
C ASP A 82 10.51 -9.50 22.26
N GLY A 83 10.01 -10.48 21.50
CA GLY A 83 10.84 -11.52 20.89
C GLY A 83 11.80 -11.00 19.82
N LEU A 84 11.37 -10.02 19.02
CA LEU A 84 12.21 -9.39 17.99
C LEU A 84 13.32 -8.54 18.59
N LEU A 85 13.02 -7.80 19.67
CA LEU A 85 14.01 -7.02 20.42
C LEU A 85 14.99 -7.93 21.17
N ALA A 86 14.49 -9.01 21.80
CA ALA A 86 15.34 -9.99 22.49
C ALA A 86 16.29 -10.75 21.54
N TYR A 87 15.90 -10.94 20.27
CA TYR A 87 16.76 -11.52 19.24
C TYR A 87 17.87 -10.56 18.77
N GLY A 88 17.78 -9.27 19.13
CA GLY A 88 18.78 -8.26 18.77
C GLY A 88 18.72 -7.83 17.30
N LEU A 89 17.55 -7.90 16.67
CA LEU A 89 17.39 -7.39 15.30
C LEU A 89 17.51 -5.86 15.28
N GLU A 90 18.18 -5.36 14.25
CA GLU A 90 18.32 -3.93 14.03
C GLU A 90 16.96 -3.31 13.63
N PRO A 91 16.49 -2.23 14.27
CA PRO A 91 15.19 -1.61 14.00
C PRO A 91 14.96 -1.27 12.53
N GLY A 92 15.97 -0.74 11.84
CA GLY A 92 15.89 -0.45 10.41
C GLY A 92 15.69 -1.69 9.54
N GLY A 93 16.21 -2.85 9.96
CA GLY A 93 15.97 -4.13 9.32
C GLY A 93 14.52 -4.58 9.47
N ILE A 94 13.96 -4.46 10.67
CA ILE A 94 12.54 -4.77 10.93
C ILE A 94 11.63 -3.87 10.09
N PHE A 95 11.90 -2.56 10.07
CA PHE A 95 11.17 -1.60 9.25
C PHE A 95 11.17 -1.98 7.78
N LEU A 96 12.35 -2.18 7.18
CA LEU A 96 12.46 -2.54 5.76
C LEU A 96 11.78 -3.86 5.44
N GLY A 97 11.88 -4.86 6.32
CA GLY A 97 11.20 -6.13 6.14
C GLY A 97 9.69 -5.99 6.12
N LYS A 98 9.14 -5.13 7.00
CA LYS A 98 7.71 -4.85 7.10
C LYS A 98 7.20 -4.03 5.92
N VAL A 99 7.96 -3.03 5.48
CA VAL A 99 7.66 -2.28 4.26
C VAL A 99 7.66 -3.22 3.06
N ALA A 100 8.64 -4.12 2.94
CA ALA A 100 8.73 -5.05 1.82
C ALA A 100 7.57 -6.07 1.79
N SER A 101 7.15 -6.60 2.94
CA SER A 101 6.02 -7.53 3.01
C SER A 101 4.70 -6.85 2.60
N ILE A 102 4.42 -5.68 3.18
CA ILE A 102 3.21 -4.89 2.88
C ILE A 102 3.23 -4.41 1.43
N PHE A 103 4.38 -3.95 0.93
CA PHE A 103 4.56 -3.55 -0.46
C PHE A 103 4.18 -4.69 -1.41
N PHE A 104 4.71 -5.89 -1.19
CA PHE A 104 4.43 -7.03 -2.04
C PHE A 104 2.95 -7.44 -1.99
N GLU A 105 2.35 -7.43 -0.80
CA GLU A 105 0.91 -7.71 -0.65
C GLU A 105 0.05 -6.70 -1.41
N CYS A 106 0.36 -5.41 -1.30
CA CYS A 106 -0.32 -4.35 -2.04
C CYS A 106 -0.16 -4.50 -3.55
N ILE A 107 1.04 -4.84 -4.05
CA ILE A 107 1.26 -5.09 -5.48
C ILE A 107 0.40 -6.24 -5.99
N VAL A 108 0.25 -7.33 -5.22
CA VAL A 108 -0.65 -8.43 -5.62
C VAL A 108 -2.09 -7.96 -5.73
N VAL A 109 -2.56 -7.15 -4.77
CA VAL A 109 -3.90 -6.54 -4.82
C VAL A 109 -4.05 -5.60 -6.01
N GLU A 110 -3.08 -4.73 -6.25
CA GLU A 110 -3.09 -3.76 -7.35
C GLU A 110 -3.10 -4.45 -8.72
N VAL A 111 -2.36 -5.55 -8.88
CA VAL A 111 -2.41 -6.37 -10.11
C VAL A 111 -3.81 -6.96 -10.31
N PHE A 112 -4.40 -7.54 -9.27
CA PHE A 112 -5.75 -8.09 -9.34
C PHE A 112 -6.79 -6.99 -9.65
N LEU A 113 -6.68 -5.85 -9.00
CA LEU A 113 -7.52 -4.68 -9.21
C LEU A 113 -7.35 -4.13 -10.64
N GLY A 114 -6.12 -4.12 -11.15
CA GLY A 114 -5.81 -3.66 -12.51
C GLY A 114 -6.44 -4.55 -13.57
N LEU A 115 -6.40 -5.87 -13.37
CA LEU A 115 -7.17 -6.81 -14.20
C LEU A 115 -8.68 -6.51 -14.11
N GLY A 116 -9.20 -6.30 -12.90
CA GLY A 116 -10.60 -5.93 -12.69
C GLY A 116 -11.01 -4.67 -13.46
N VAL A 117 -10.22 -3.60 -13.38
CA VAL A 117 -10.51 -2.33 -14.07
C VAL A 117 -10.45 -2.48 -15.60
N VAL A 118 -9.50 -3.25 -16.12
CA VAL A 118 -9.42 -3.54 -17.57
C VAL A 118 -10.63 -4.33 -18.05
N PHE A 119 -11.03 -5.40 -17.34
CA PHE A 119 -12.11 -6.27 -17.77
C PHE A 119 -13.51 -5.70 -17.50
N VAL A 120 -13.70 -5.04 -16.36
CA VAL A 120 -15.03 -4.55 -15.93
C VAL A 120 -15.30 -3.15 -16.46
N TYR A 121 -14.32 -2.25 -16.50
CA TYR A 121 -14.50 -0.87 -16.97
C TYR A 121 -14.02 -0.65 -18.42
N GLY A 122 -13.38 -1.64 -19.04
CA GLY A 122 -12.91 -1.54 -20.42
C GLY A 122 -11.74 -0.58 -20.61
N MET A 123 -10.97 -0.31 -19.55
CA MET A 123 -9.85 0.62 -19.59
C MET A 123 -8.73 0.11 -20.49
N ARG A 124 -8.17 1.01 -21.31
CA ARG A 124 -6.97 0.76 -22.11
C ARG A 124 -5.74 1.33 -21.42
N LEU A 125 -4.75 0.48 -21.17
CA LEU A 125 -3.48 0.88 -20.58
C LEU A 125 -2.50 1.24 -21.70
N ASN A 126 -2.30 2.53 -21.94
CA ASN A 126 -1.41 3.00 -23.00
C ASN A 126 0.04 3.07 -22.52
N SER A 127 0.30 3.83 -21.45
CA SER A 127 1.64 3.99 -20.87
C SER A 127 1.91 3.02 -19.72
N VAL A 128 1.96 1.72 -20.00
CA VAL A 128 2.14 0.67 -18.96
C VAL A 128 3.36 0.93 -18.08
N ALA A 129 4.48 1.39 -18.66
CA ALA A 129 5.69 1.70 -17.90
C ALA A 129 5.46 2.83 -16.87
N LEU A 130 4.75 3.89 -17.25
CA LEU A 130 4.42 4.98 -16.33
C LEU A 130 3.53 4.47 -15.19
N LEU A 131 2.49 3.70 -15.51
CA LEU A 131 1.55 3.15 -14.53
C LEU A 131 2.25 2.23 -13.52
N VAL A 132 3.14 1.35 -13.99
CA VAL A 132 3.86 0.41 -13.13
C VAL A 132 4.86 1.13 -12.24
N VAL A 133 5.63 2.08 -12.77
CA VAL A 133 6.64 2.81 -11.97
C VAL A 133 5.94 3.75 -10.98
N SER A 134 4.90 4.47 -11.40
CA SER A 134 4.14 5.35 -10.51
C SER A 134 3.44 4.56 -9.40
N ALA A 135 2.89 3.37 -9.72
CA ALA A 135 2.33 2.48 -8.72
C ALA A 135 3.39 2.03 -7.72
N ALA A 136 4.53 1.51 -8.18
CA ALA A 136 5.60 1.06 -7.29
C ALA A 136 6.04 2.14 -6.28
N PHE A 137 6.23 3.39 -6.73
CA PHE A 137 6.60 4.47 -5.80
C PHE A 137 5.45 4.91 -4.88
N ALA A 138 4.21 4.90 -5.36
CA ALA A 138 3.05 5.19 -4.53
C ALA A 138 2.87 4.14 -3.43
N THR A 139 2.90 2.86 -3.80
CA THR A 139 2.81 1.72 -2.89
C THR A 139 3.97 1.72 -1.91
N LEU A 140 5.18 2.07 -2.33
CA LEU A 140 6.34 2.22 -1.43
C LEU A 140 6.10 3.31 -0.39
N GLY A 141 5.56 4.46 -0.80
CA GLY A 141 5.20 5.56 0.10
C GLY A 141 4.13 5.14 1.11
N VAL A 142 3.04 4.53 0.62
CA VAL A 142 1.94 4.03 1.47
C VAL A 142 2.42 2.95 2.44
N ALA A 143 3.21 1.99 1.98
CA ALA A 143 3.77 0.93 2.83
C ALA A 143 4.70 1.52 3.89
N SER A 144 5.57 2.48 3.54
CA SER A 144 6.50 3.13 4.48
C SER A 144 5.75 3.88 5.59
N VAL A 145 4.79 4.72 5.21
CA VAL A 145 3.95 5.48 6.15
C VAL A 145 3.08 4.55 6.99
N GLY A 146 2.50 3.54 6.35
CA GLY A 146 1.70 2.51 6.98
C GLY A 146 2.47 1.70 8.02
N THR A 147 3.70 1.31 7.72
CA THR A 147 4.57 0.61 8.66
C THR A 147 4.88 1.46 9.89
N LEU A 148 5.19 2.75 9.73
CA LEU A 148 5.47 3.65 10.86
C LEU A 148 4.25 3.80 11.78
N PHE A 149 3.12 4.21 11.20
CA PHE A 149 1.91 4.41 11.99
C PHE A 149 1.31 3.10 12.48
N GLY A 150 1.54 1.98 11.79
CA GLY A 150 1.16 0.65 12.25
C GLY A 150 1.93 0.23 13.51
N ALA A 151 3.23 0.50 13.57
CA ALA A 151 4.04 0.22 14.75
C ALA A 151 3.60 1.06 15.95
N LEU A 152 3.37 2.37 15.74
CA LEU A 152 2.84 3.31 16.73
C LEU A 152 1.45 2.90 17.23
N ALA A 153 0.53 2.61 16.30
CA ALA A 153 -0.82 2.20 16.62
C ALA A 153 -0.83 0.90 17.45
N ALA A 154 0.04 -0.06 17.11
CA ALA A 154 0.17 -1.32 17.84
C ALA A 154 0.66 -1.16 19.29
N ALA A 155 1.23 -0.02 19.67
CA ALA A 155 1.55 0.31 21.07
C ALA A 155 0.33 0.84 21.87
N THR A 156 -0.78 1.15 21.20
CA THR A 156 -1.94 1.83 21.80
C THR A 156 -3.22 0.98 21.77
N LYS A 157 -4.13 1.19 22.72
CA LYS A 157 -5.44 0.51 22.78
C LYS A 157 -6.44 0.97 21.70
N VAL A 158 -6.14 2.02 20.94
CA VAL A 158 -7.04 2.66 19.94
C VAL A 158 -6.52 2.46 18.51
N ARG A 159 -5.81 1.36 18.27
CA ARG A 159 -5.07 1.08 17.04
C ARG A 159 -5.90 1.13 15.75
N GLU A 160 -7.18 0.75 15.83
CA GLU A 160 -8.08 0.63 14.68
C GLU A 160 -8.58 1.99 14.18
N THR A 161 -8.65 3.00 15.06
CA THR A 161 -9.13 4.34 14.72
C THR A 161 -7.98 5.31 14.43
N LEU A 162 -6.84 5.16 15.11
CA LEU A 162 -5.69 6.05 14.95
C LEU A 162 -4.99 5.86 13.60
N LEU A 163 -4.93 4.62 13.11
CA LEU A 163 -4.17 4.30 11.92
C LEU A 163 -4.74 4.98 10.67
N PRO A 164 -6.05 4.86 10.33
CA PRO A 164 -6.61 5.58 9.18
C PRO A 164 -6.54 7.10 9.34
N LEU A 165 -6.73 7.62 10.57
CA LEU A 165 -6.73 9.06 10.85
C LEU A 165 -5.38 9.72 10.57
N LEU A 166 -4.27 8.99 10.79
CA LEU A 166 -2.90 9.50 10.57
C LEU A 166 -2.37 9.15 9.18
N VAL A 167 -2.65 7.92 8.71
CA VAL A 167 -2.14 7.44 7.42
C VAL A 167 -2.80 8.19 6.25
N LEU A 168 -4.11 8.44 6.30
CA LEU A 168 -4.82 9.10 5.21
C LEU A 168 -4.30 10.51 4.91
N PRO A 169 -4.21 11.46 5.86
CA PRO A 169 -3.69 12.80 5.55
C PRO A 169 -2.22 12.75 5.13
N SER A 170 -1.43 11.84 5.70
CA SER A 170 -0.01 11.68 5.34
C SER A 170 0.18 11.12 3.94
N THR A 171 -0.70 10.21 3.50
CA THR A 171 -0.62 9.60 2.15
C THR A 171 -1.41 10.35 1.10
N ALA A 172 -2.25 11.32 1.48
CA ALA A 172 -3.05 12.11 0.54
C ALA A 172 -2.22 12.73 -0.61
N PRO A 173 -1.03 13.32 -0.39
CA PRO A 173 -0.20 13.82 -1.48
C PRO A 173 0.23 12.73 -2.47
N VAL A 174 0.54 11.53 -1.96
CA VAL A 174 0.92 10.36 -2.77
C VAL A 174 -0.27 9.86 -3.58
N LEU A 175 -1.44 9.71 -2.95
CA LEU A 175 -2.67 9.26 -3.60
C LEU A 175 -3.11 10.23 -4.71
N LEU A 176 -3.02 11.54 -4.45
CA LEU A 176 -3.30 12.57 -5.44
C LEU A 176 -2.33 12.49 -6.61
N ALA A 177 -1.02 12.42 -6.33
CA ALA A 177 0.00 12.36 -7.36
C ALA A 177 -0.12 11.12 -8.25
N VAL A 178 -0.36 9.95 -7.66
CA VAL A 178 -0.48 8.71 -8.44
C VAL A 178 -1.76 8.64 -9.24
N THR A 179 -2.86 9.18 -8.71
CA THR A 179 -4.12 9.30 -9.47
C THR A 179 -3.90 10.17 -10.71
N LYS A 180 -3.19 11.30 -10.58
CA LYS A 180 -2.86 12.17 -11.72
C LYS A 180 -1.90 11.53 -12.72
N ALA A 181 -0.86 10.85 -12.24
CA ALA A 181 0.04 10.10 -13.11
C ALA A 181 -0.71 9.01 -13.92
N TRP A 182 -1.70 8.37 -13.31
CA TRP A 182 -2.54 7.38 -13.98
C TRP A 182 -3.51 8.01 -14.98
N GLU A 183 -4.14 9.13 -14.65
CA GLU A 183 -4.96 9.91 -15.61
C GLU A 183 -4.14 10.26 -16.88
N ASP A 184 -2.90 10.71 -16.72
CA ASP A 184 -2.02 11.08 -17.83
C ASP A 184 -1.50 9.87 -18.61
N GLY A 185 -1.20 8.77 -17.91
CA GLY A 185 -0.78 7.50 -18.53
C GLY A 185 -1.88 6.79 -19.32
N ILE A 186 -3.13 6.87 -18.86
CA ILE A 186 -4.29 6.28 -19.54
C ILE A 186 -4.71 7.14 -20.74
N SER A 187 -4.68 8.46 -20.62
CA SER A 187 -5.02 9.37 -21.72
C SER A 187 -3.93 9.51 -22.79
N SER A 188 -2.77 8.87 -22.61
CA SER A 188 -1.57 8.99 -23.48
C SER A 188 -1.05 10.42 -23.62
N ARG A 189 -1.34 11.31 -22.66
CA ARG A 189 -0.89 12.70 -22.72
C ARG A 189 0.60 12.84 -22.43
N ILE A 190 1.12 12.03 -21.50
CA ILE A 190 2.48 12.13 -20.97
C ILE A 190 3.04 10.72 -20.69
N GLY A 191 4.36 10.57 -20.78
CA GLY A 191 5.10 9.33 -20.51
C GLY A 191 6.09 9.46 -19.34
N ILE A 192 7.19 8.71 -19.40
CA ILE A 192 8.29 8.80 -18.42
C ILE A 192 8.89 10.21 -18.50
N GLY A 193 8.67 11.03 -17.47
CA GLY A 193 8.92 12.48 -17.48
C GLY A 193 7.76 13.30 -16.91
N ASP A 194 6.65 12.64 -16.59
CA ASP A 194 5.53 13.23 -15.87
C ASP A 194 5.97 13.87 -14.52
N PRO A 195 5.68 15.16 -14.28
CA PRO A 195 5.93 15.81 -12.99
C PRO A 195 5.35 15.05 -11.79
N TRP A 196 4.20 14.38 -11.96
CA TRP A 196 3.58 13.59 -10.91
C TRP A 196 4.42 12.37 -10.53
N LEU A 197 5.08 11.74 -11.51
CA LEU A 197 6.02 10.66 -11.24
C LEU A 197 7.20 11.15 -10.41
N GLY A 198 7.75 12.32 -10.74
CA GLY A 198 8.83 12.93 -9.94
C GLY A 198 8.42 13.16 -8.48
N LEU A 199 7.19 13.65 -8.27
CA LEU A 199 6.64 13.86 -6.94
C LEU A 199 6.48 12.53 -6.15
N LEU A 200 6.04 11.46 -6.82
CA LEU A 200 5.94 10.13 -6.21
C LEU A 200 7.28 9.55 -5.81
N VAL A 201 8.30 9.69 -6.66
CA VAL A 201 9.66 9.26 -6.33
C VAL A 201 10.15 10.00 -5.08
N VAL A 202 9.96 11.31 -5.03
CA VAL A 202 10.36 12.14 -3.89
C VAL A 202 9.63 11.69 -2.61
N PHE A 203 8.31 11.57 -2.62
CA PHE A 203 7.56 11.12 -1.44
C PHE A 203 7.90 9.69 -1.02
N GLY A 204 8.00 8.76 -1.97
CA GLY A 204 8.36 7.36 -1.69
C GLY A 204 9.71 7.25 -1.01
N LEU A 205 10.73 7.96 -1.50
CA LEU A 205 12.06 7.97 -0.90
C LEU A 205 12.10 8.71 0.44
N ILE A 206 11.43 9.85 0.56
CA ILE A 206 11.38 10.61 1.81
C ILE A 206 10.70 9.80 2.91
N TYR A 207 9.56 9.16 2.65
CA TYR A 207 8.88 8.35 3.66
C TYR A 207 9.67 7.11 4.05
N LEU A 208 10.34 6.47 3.09
CA LEU A 208 11.23 5.36 3.40
C LEU A 208 12.40 5.81 4.29
N ALA A 209 13.03 6.95 3.97
CA ALA A 209 14.13 7.50 4.74
C ALA A 209 13.71 7.95 6.15
N ILE A 210 12.58 8.66 6.26
CA ILE A 210 12.00 9.06 7.56
C ILE A 210 11.72 7.82 8.40
N GLY A 211 11.16 6.77 7.80
CA GLY A 211 10.86 5.56 8.53
C GLY A 211 12.10 4.81 8.99
N LEU A 212 13.11 4.69 8.13
CA LEU A 212 14.40 4.09 8.49
C LEU A 212 15.05 4.76 9.70
N VAL A 213 14.97 6.10 9.80
CA VAL A 213 15.58 6.86 10.89
C VAL A 213 14.70 6.84 12.15
N SER A 214 13.38 6.98 12.01
CA SER A 214 12.48 7.14 13.16
C SER A 214 12.00 5.83 13.78
N PHE A 215 12.03 4.71 13.04
CA PHE A 215 11.47 3.45 13.52
C PHE A 215 12.15 2.89 14.77
N GLY A 216 13.44 3.19 14.97
CA GLY A 216 14.15 2.85 16.21
C GLY A 216 13.48 3.46 17.44
N SER A 217 13.24 4.77 17.42
CA SER A 217 12.56 5.48 18.51
C SER A 217 11.12 4.98 18.72
N VAL A 218 10.41 4.65 17.64
CA VAL A 218 9.04 4.12 17.72
C VAL A 218 8.97 2.74 18.40
N LEU A 219 10.04 1.95 18.37
CA LEU A 219 10.09 0.64 19.04
C LEU A 219 10.49 0.72 20.52
N GLU A 220 11.10 1.82 20.96
CA GLU A 220 11.54 2.02 22.34
C GLU A 220 10.41 2.51 23.27
N ASP A 221 9.35 3.08 22.70
CA ASP A 221 8.13 3.57 23.38
C ASP A 221 7.02 2.50 23.49
#